data_AF-A0A957SUM6-F1
#
_entry.id   AF-A0A957SUM6-F1
#
_cell.length_a   1.000
_cell.length_b   1.000
_cell.length_c   1.000
_cell.angle_alpha   90.00
_cell.angle_beta   90.00
_cell.angle_gamma   90.00
#
_symmetry.space_group_name_H-M   'P 1'
#
loop_
_entity.id
_entity.type
_entity.pdbx_description
1 polymer ?
#
loop_
_entity_poly.entity_id
_entity_poly.type
_entity_poly.pdbx_seq_one_letter_code
_entity_poly.pdbx_strand_id
1 'polypeptide(L)'
;MSQSQATVLSSTAPLKQFIHAMRAIERGEYHPSLLKEFMRDSGDLGKLSQMVDALAAAAAQRDTQLALFNKVIPIGVSLSAERDFNRLLESLVVEAQNFTHADAGSLYLVEKEKLRFVIVRNTSLDMKMGGTSGVEIPFYPVRMYNEDGSENRSNVVSYAALTHKRIHIADAYAAEGFDFSGTKSFDEKTHYHSKSFFAIPLENKEGNV
;
A
#
# COMPACT_ATOMS: atom_id res chain seq x y z
N MET A 1 -1.82 -69.18 33.03
CA MET A 1 -2.49 -68.51 31.88
C MET A 1 -1.99 -67.09 31.82
N SER A 2 -1.07 -66.80 30.88
CA SER A 2 -0.44 -65.49 30.72
C SER A 2 -1.38 -64.59 29.93
N GLN A 3 -1.85 -63.49 30.53
CA GLN A 3 -2.61 -62.47 29.82
C GLN A 3 -1.66 -61.57 29.03
N SER A 4 -1.90 -61.51 27.72
CA SER A 4 -1.29 -60.58 26.78
C SER A 4 -1.60 -59.14 27.19
N GLN A 5 -0.57 -58.37 27.55
CA GLN A 5 -0.69 -56.91 27.67
C GLN A 5 -0.62 -56.31 26.27
N ALA A 6 -1.76 -55.84 25.78
CA ALA A 6 -1.81 -54.93 24.66
C ALA A 6 -1.10 -53.63 25.03
N THR A 7 0.05 -53.38 24.43
CA THR A 7 0.74 -52.09 24.50
C THR A 7 -0.08 -51.06 23.74
N VAL A 8 -0.82 -50.22 24.47
CA VAL A 8 -1.44 -49.02 23.91
C VAL A 8 -0.30 -48.06 23.56
N LEU A 9 0.00 -47.94 22.26
CA LEU A 9 0.91 -46.95 21.71
C LEU A 9 0.35 -45.55 21.99
N SER A 10 0.84 -44.91 23.04
CA SER A 10 0.65 -43.49 23.31
C SER A 10 1.16 -42.70 22.11
N SER A 11 0.29 -41.91 21.48
CA SER A 11 0.65 -41.03 20.36
C SER A 11 1.77 -40.07 20.78
N THR A 12 2.94 -40.31 20.19
CA THR A 12 4.19 -39.56 20.32
C THR A 12 3.96 -38.06 20.09
N ALA A 13 4.50 -37.22 20.98
CA ALA A 13 4.38 -35.76 20.99
C ALA A 13 4.51 -35.04 19.62
N PRO A 14 5.37 -35.47 18.67
CA PRO A 14 5.52 -34.80 17.37
C PRO A 14 4.26 -34.80 16.50
N LEU A 15 3.53 -35.92 16.44
CA LEU A 15 2.35 -36.04 15.58
C LEU A 15 1.23 -35.07 16.03
N LYS A 16 1.12 -34.85 17.35
CA LYS A 16 0.16 -33.89 17.91
C LYS A 16 0.51 -32.44 17.55
N GLN A 17 1.79 -32.07 17.58
CA GLN A 17 2.24 -30.74 17.15
C GLN A 17 1.98 -30.52 15.65
N PHE A 18 2.20 -31.53 14.81
CA PHE A 18 1.86 -31.44 13.38
C PHE A 18 0.35 -31.29 13.13
N ILE A 19 -0.50 -32.08 13.80
CA ILE A 19 -1.97 -31.94 13.69
C ILE A 19 -2.41 -30.55 14.17
N HIS A 20 -1.80 -30.05 15.24
CA HIS A 20 -2.09 -28.71 15.74
C HIS A 20 -1.68 -27.62 14.74
N ALA A 21 -0.49 -27.71 14.14
CA ALA A 21 -0.03 -26.81 13.08
C ALA A 21 -0.96 -26.83 11.87
N MET A 22 -1.39 -28.01 11.40
CA MET A 22 -2.36 -28.14 10.30
C MET A 22 -3.69 -27.47 10.62
N ARG A 23 -4.24 -27.68 11.82
CA ARG A 23 -5.47 -27.01 12.27
C ARG A 23 -5.30 -25.50 12.45
N ALA A 24 -4.09 -25.03 12.73
CA ALA A 24 -3.80 -23.60 12.80
C ALA A 24 -3.77 -22.98 11.40
N ILE A 25 -3.26 -23.70 10.39
CA ILE A 25 -3.33 -23.29 8.97
C ILE A 25 -4.79 -23.18 8.53
N GLU A 26 -5.61 -24.18 8.80
CA GLU A 26 -7.05 -24.17 8.46
C GLU A 26 -7.82 -22.99 9.07
N ARG A 27 -7.32 -22.45 10.19
CA ARG A 27 -7.91 -21.31 10.90
C ARG A 27 -7.24 -19.97 10.58
N GLY A 28 -6.20 -19.96 9.76
CA GLY A 28 -5.41 -18.75 9.48
C GLY A 28 -4.56 -18.25 10.67
N GLU A 29 -4.36 -19.09 11.68
CA GLU A 29 -3.64 -18.78 12.94
C GLU A 29 -2.22 -19.38 12.96
N TYR A 30 -1.72 -19.85 11.81
CA TYR A 30 -0.43 -20.51 11.74
C TYR A 30 0.72 -19.55 12.06
N HIS A 31 1.68 -20.03 12.86
CA HIS A 31 2.94 -19.34 13.10
C HIS A 31 4.10 -20.34 12.96
N PRO A 32 5.24 -19.96 12.32
CA PRO A 32 6.38 -20.87 12.11
C PRO A 32 6.97 -21.45 13.41
N SER A 33 6.73 -20.79 14.55
CA SER A 33 7.13 -21.29 15.87
C SER A 33 6.50 -22.64 16.23
N LEU A 34 5.34 -22.97 15.66
CA LEU A 34 4.62 -24.23 15.92
C LEU A 34 5.40 -25.47 15.46
N LEU A 35 6.32 -25.31 14.50
CA LEU A 35 7.15 -26.40 13.97
C LEU A 35 8.65 -26.19 14.21
N LYS A 36 9.05 -25.14 14.94
CA LYS A 36 10.45 -24.72 15.10
C LYS A 36 11.39 -25.82 15.61
N GLU A 37 10.89 -26.72 16.46
CA GLU A 37 11.65 -27.85 17.02
C GLU A 37 12.03 -28.87 15.95
N PHE A 38 11.19 -29.04 14.93
CA PHE A 38 11.37 -30.00 13.84
C PHE A 38 12.06 -29.37 12.62
N MET A 39 12.01 -28.06 12.45
CA MET A 39 12.68 -27.34 11.35
C MET A 39 14.20 -27.52 11.32
N ARG A 40 14.81 -27.94 12.45
CA ARG A 40 16.25 -28.23 12.58
C ARG A 40 16.60 -29.70 12.36
N ASP A 41 15.60 -30.56 12.25
CA ASP A 41 15.79 -31.97 11.95
C ASP A 41 16.12 -32.15 10.46
N SER A 42 17.13 -32.95 10.14
CA SER A 42 17.51 -33.29 8.77
C SER A 42 16.80 -34.54 8.24
N GLY A 43 16.06 -35.25 9.10
CA GLY A 43 15.25 -36.42 8.77
C GLY A 43 13.90 -36.08 8.14
N ASP A 44 13.05 -37.09 8.02
CA ASP A 44 11.75 -36.96 7.34
C ASP A 44 10.79 -36.01 8.06
N LEU A 45 10.86 -35.91 9.40
CA LEU A 45 10.07 -34.95 10.17
C LEU A 45 10.46 -33.50 9.83
N GLY A 46 11.75 -33.21 9.68
CA GLY A 46 12.19 -31.87 9.31
C GLY A 46 11.78 -31.48 7.89
N LYS A 47 11.88 -32.41 6.94
CA LYS A 47 11.35 -32.20 5.58
C LYS A 47 9.84 -31.95 5.61
N LEU A 48 9.09 -32.73 6.40
CA LEU A 48 7.64 -32.54 6.53
C LEU A 48 7.30 -31.19 7.16
N SER A 49 8.05 -30.73 8.16
CA SER A 49 7.86 -29.41 8.74
C SER A 49 8.10 -28.27 7.75
N GLN A 50 9.16 -28.37 6.95
CA GLN A 50 9.44 -27.41 5.88
C GLN A 50 8.30 -27.37 4.84
N MET A 51 7.75 -28.54 4.47
CA MET A 51 6.61 -28.60 3.55
C MET A 51 5.35 -27.95 4.14
N VAL A 52 5.04 -28.19 5.42
CA VAL A 52 3.88 -27.59 6.09
C VAL A 52 4.04 -26.07 6.23
N ASP A 53 5.22 -25.57 6.59
CA ASP A 53 5.52 -24.14 6.65
C ASP A 53 5.39 -23.47 5.27
N ALA A 54 5.91 -24.10 4.22
CA ALA A 54 5.76 -23.62 2.85
C ALA A 54 4.31 -23.59 2.38
N LEU A 55 3.51 -24.62 2.74
CA LEU A 55 2.07 -24.65 2.45
C LEU A 55 1.32 -23.55 3.21
N ALA A 56 1.66 -23.30 4.46
CA ALA A 56 1.08 -22.23 5.25
C ALA A 56 1.37 -20.86 4.65
N ALA A 57 2.62 -20.61 4.24
CA ALA A 57 3.02 -19.39 3.56
C ALA A 57 2.27 -19.20 2.24
N ALA A 58 2.13 -20.27 1.44
CA ALA A 58 1.37 -20.22 0.18
C ALA A 58 -0.13 -19.94 0.41
N ALA A 59 -0.73 -20.53 1.45
CA ALA A 59 -2.12 -20.27 1.84
C ALA A 59 -2.31 -18.80 2.26
N ALA A 60 -1.46 -18.27 3.14
CA ALA A 60 -1.51 -16.88 3.57
C ALA A 60 -1.31 -15.88 2.41
N GLN A 61 -0.43 -16.21 1.46
CA GLN A 61 -0.22 -15.41 0.26
C GLN A 61 -1.48 -15.39 -0.63
N ARG A 62 -2.12 -16.55 -0.81
CA ARG A 62 -3.38 -16.65 -1.56
C ARG A 62 -4.50 -15.86 -0.89
N ASP A 63 -4.62 -15.92 0.44
CA ASP A 63 -5.64 -15.18 1.18
C ASP A 63 -5.43 -13.67 1.06
N THR A 64 -4.17 -13.22 1.16
CA THR A 64 -3.80 -11.81 0.94
C THR A 64 -4.15 -11.38 -0.49
N GLN A 65 -3.89 -12.23 -1.48
CA GLN A 65 -4.21 -11.96 -2.88
C GLN A 65 -5.72 -11.87 -3.11
N LEU A 66 -6.51 -12.77 -2.50
CA LEU A 66 -7.97 -12.74 -2.57
C LEU A 66 -8.53 -11.49 -1.89
N ALA A 67 -8.02 -11.13 -0.70
CA ALA A 67 -8.39 -9.92 -0.01
C ALA A 67 -8.09 -8.67 -0.86
N LEU A 68 -6.95 -8.64 -1.54
CA LEU A 68 -6.59 -7.56 -2.46
C LEU A 68 -7.54 -7.49 -3.65
N PHE A 69 -7.84 -8.62 -4.31
CA PHE A 69 -8.79 -8.65 -5.43
C PHE A 69 -10.18 -8.16 -5.01
N ASN A 70 -10.65 -8.59 -3.84
CA ASN A 70 -11.94 -8.18 -3.29
C ASN A 70 -12.00 -6.68 -2.94
N LYS A 71 -10.85 -6.01 -2.76
CA LYS A 71 -10.78 -4.55 -2.61
C LYS A 71 -10.68 -3.83 -3.97
N VAL A 72 -9.80 -4.28 -4.86
CA VAL A 72 -9.47 -3.55 -6.09
C VAL A 72 -10.57 -3.68 -7.16
N ILE A 73 -11.22 -4.84 -7.30
CA ILE A 73 -12.26 -5.04 -8.31
C ILE A 73 -13.45 -4.09 -8.09
N PRO A 74 -14.02 -3.98 -6.87
CA PRO A 74 -15.11 -3.03 -6.63
C PRO A 74 -14.72 -1.57 -6.88
N ILE A 75 -13.49 -1.17 -6.51
CA ILE A 75 -12.97 0.18 -6.78
C ILE A 75 -12.96 0.43 -8.30
N GLY A 76 -12.39 -0.49 -9.08
CA GLY A 76 -12.34 -0.38 -10.53
C GLY A 76 -13.73 -0.29 -11.18
N VAL A 77 -14.68 -1.09 -10.69
CA VAL A 77 -16.08 -1.04 -11.16
C VAL A 77 -16.72 0.30 -10.84
N SER A 78 -16.61 0.76 -9.59
CA SER A 78 -17.16 2.05 -9.13
C SER A 78 -16.62 3.21 -9.96
N LEU A 79 -15.30 3.28 -10.13
CA LEU A 79 -14.65 4.32 -10.93
C LEU A 79 -15.04 4.25 -12.41
N SER A 80 -15.22 3.04 -12.98
CA SER A 80 -15.63 2.88 -14.39
C SER A 80 -17.09 3.28 -14.66
N ALA A 81 -17.95 3.22 -13.64
CA ALA A 81 -19.36 3.57 -13.74
C ALA A 81 -19.60 5.07 -13.53
N GLU A 82 -18.65 5.78 -12.92
CA GLU A 82 -18.75 7.21 -12.65
C GLU A 82 -18.73 8.03 -13.95
N ARG A 83 -19.69 8.94 -14.08
CA ARG A 83 -19.88 9.78 -15.27
C ARG A 83 -19.55 11.24 -15.04
N ASP A 84 -19.59 11.68 -13.79
CA ASP A 84 -19.21 13.03 -13.38
C ASP A 84 -17.70 13.10 -13.22
N PHE A 85 -17.04 13.90 -14.08
CA PHE A 85 -15.59 14.02 -14.09
C PHE A 85 -15.03 14.50 -12.74
N ASN A 86 -15.68 15.46 -12.08
CA ASN A 86 -15.20 15.97 -10.80
C ASN A 86 -15.37 14.93 -9.69
N ARG A 87 -16.48 14.19 -9.72
CA ARG A 87 -16.70 13.07 -8.78
C ARG A 87 -15.73 11.92 -9.01
N LEU A 88 -15.40 11.62 -10.27
CA LEU A 88 -14.40 10.62 -10.62
C LEU A 88 -13.04 10.99 -10.03
N LEU A 89 -12.58 12.22 -10.23
CA LEU A 89 -11.30 12.71 -9.69
C LEU A 89 -11.27 12.64 -8.16
N GLU A 90 -12.36 13.03 -7.50
CA GLU A 90 -12.47 12.95 -6.04
C GLU A 90 -12.46 11.50 -5.54
N SER A 91 -13.26 10.62 -6.15
CA SER A 91 -13.30 9.19 -5.84
C SER A 91 -11.95 8.53 -6.01
N LEU A 92 -11.19 8.87 -7.06
CA LEU A 92 -9.82 8.36 -7.25
C LEU A 92 -8.93 8.64 -6.04
N VAL A 93 -8.95 9.87 -5.51
CA VAL A 93 -8.15 10.24 -4.35
C VAL A 93 -8.65 9.56 -3.08
N VAL A 94 -9.97 9.52 -2.87
CA VAL A 94 -10.57 8.86 -1.70
C VAL A 94 -10.22 7.37 -1.66
N GLU A 95 -10.39 6.67 -2.79
CA GLU A 95 -10.08 5.25 -2.88
C GLU A 95 -8.57 4.99 -2.73
N ALA A 96 -7.72 5.85 -3.30
CA ALA A 96 -6.28 5.75 -3.12
C ALA A 96 -5.88 5.93 -1.64
N GLN A 97 -6.42 6.95 -0.95
CA GLN A 97 -6.16 7.18 0.48
C GLN A 97 -6.61 5.98 1.33
N ASN A 98 -7.81 5.46 1.08
CA ASN A 98 -8.35 4.29 1.79
C ASN A 98 -7.50 3.05 1.54
N PHE A 99 -7.04 2.85 0.31
CA PHE A 99 -6.23 1.70 -0.07
C PHE A 99 -4.85 1.74 0.57
N THR A 100 -4.20 2.91 0.59
CA THR A 100 -2.84 3.08 1.15
C THR A 100 -2.84 3.44 2.63
N HIS A 101 -4.00 3.65 3.24
CA HIS A 101 -4.15 4.21 4.58
C HIS A 101 -3.43 5.57 4.76
N ALA A 102 -3.44 6.39 3.70
CA ALA A 102 -2.83 7.71 3.72
C ALA A 102 -3.76 8.76 4.32
N ASP A 103 -3.24 9.59 5.22
CA ASP A 103 -4.01 10.65 5.88
C ASP A 103 -4.38 11.80 4.92
N ALA A 104 -3.53 12.06 3.92
CA ALA A 104 -3.73 13.09 2.91
C ALA A 104 -3.53 12.56 1.49
N GLY A 105 -4.16 13.24 0.51
CA GLY A 105 -4.07 12.93 -0.91
C GLY A 105 -4.29 14.18 -1.76
N SER A 106 -3.53 14.30 -2.85
CA SER A 106 -3.71 15.36 -3.84
C SER A 106 -3.65 14.80 -5.26
N LEU A 107 -4.44 15.39 -6.15
CA LEU A 107 -4.45 15.05 -7.58
C LEU A 107 -4.20 16.30 -8.40
N TYR A 108 -3.41 16.12 -9.46
CA TYR A 108 -2.96 17.17 -10.35
C TYR A 108 -3.35 16.82 -11.77
N LEU A 109 -3.71 17.84 -12.56
CA LEU A 109 -3.79 17.74 -14.02
C LEU A 109 -2.69 18.57 -14.65
N VAL A 110 -2.11 18.05 -15.73
CA VAL A 110 -1.13 18.78 -16.54
C VAL A 110 -1.88 19.78 -17.42
N GLU A 111 -1.56 21.06 -17.27
CA GLU A 111 -2.09 22.16 -18.09
C GLU A 111 -0.97 23.15 -18.41
N LYS A 112 -0.66 23.33 -19.70
CA LYS A 112 0.36 24.29 -20.17
C LYS A 112 1.69 24.15 -19.38
N GLU A 113 2.20 22.92 -19.27
CA GLU A 113 3.44 22.59 -18.56
C GLU A 113 3.44 22.93 -17.06
N LYS A 114 2.24 22.94 -16.46
CA LYS A 114 2.04 23.10 -15.02
C LYS A 114 1.12 22.02 -14.51
N LEU A 115 1.39 21.56 -13.29
CA LEU A 115 0.57 20.62 -12.56
C LEU A 115 -0.39 21.40 -11.68
N ARG A 116 -1.64 21.53 -12.14
CA ARG A 116 -2.69 22.24 -11.42
C ARG A 116 -3.38 21.29 -10.46
N PHE A 117 -3.49 21.68 -9.21
CA PHE A 117 -4.28 20.96 -8.21
C PHE A 117 -5.75 20.90 -8.63
N VAL A 118 -6.32 19.71 -8.62
CA VAL A 118 -7.77 19.48 -8.87
C VAL A 118 -8.48 18.86 -7.68
N ILE A 119 -7.73 18.16 -6.81
CA ILE A 119 -8.21 17.61 -5.55
C ILE A 119 -7.13 17.81 -4.51
N VAL A 120 -7.51 18.31 -3.32
CA VAL A 120 -6.68 18.26 -2.12
C VAL A 120 -7.53 17.77 -0.96
N ARG A 121 -7.09 16.71 -0.31
CA ARG A 121 -7.76 16.12 0.85
C ARG A 121 -6.75 15.86 1.96
N ASN A 122 -7.13 16.18 3.19
CA ASN A 122 -6.39 15.82 4.40
C ASN A 122 -7.41 15.51 5.50
N THR A 123 -7.35 14.29 6.04
CA THR A 123 -8.32 13.81 7.03
C THR A 123 -8.11 14.48 8.38
N SER A 124 -6.87 14.54 8.85
CA SER A 124 -6.52 15.13 10.16
C SER A 124 -6.81 16.64 10.23
N LEU A 125 -6.73 17.35 9.11
CA LEU A 125 -7.02 18.78 9.01
C LEU A 125 -8.47 19.10 8.60
N ASP A 126 -9.32 18.08 8.39
CA ASP A 126 -10.67 18.21 7.82
C ASP A 126 -10.70 19.05 6.52
N MET A 127 -9.69 18.89 5.67
CA MET A 127 -9.58 19.63 4.41
C MET A 127 -10.13 18.81 3.25
N LYS A 128 -11.05 19.41 2.49
CA LYS A 128 -11.61 18.86 1.24
C LYS A 128 -11.79 19.97 0.22
N MET A 129 -10.88 20.05 -0.74
CA MET A 129 -10.85 21.12 -1.75
C MET A 129 -10.83 20.53 -3.16
N GLY A 130 -11.48 21.23 -4.09
CA GLY A 130 -11.68 20.79 -5.47
C GLY A 130 -12.73 19.67 -5.62
N GLY A 131 -12.76 19.08 -6.82
CA GLY A 131 -13.72 18.01 -7.14
C GLY A 131 -15.16 18.48 -6.96
N THR A 132 -15.92 17.75 -6.14
CA THR A 132 -17.34 18.08 -5.86
C THR A 132 -17.56 18.88 -4.58
N SER A 133 -16.51 19.24 -3.84
CA SER A 133 -16.64 19.96 -2.57
C SER A 133 -17.10 21.41 -2.73
N GLY A 134 -16.92 22.00 -3.91
CA GLY A 134 -17.20 23.41 -4.19
C GLY A 134 -16.21 24.40 -3.53
N VAL A 135 -15.21 23.89 -2.81
CA VAL A 135 -14.16 24.70 -2.18
C VAL A 135 -12.99 24.86 -3.16
N GLU A 136 -12.64 26.10 -3.47
CA GLU A 136 -11.51 26.42 -4.35
C GLU A 136 -10.18 26.01 -3.71
N ILE A 137 -9.21 25.62 -4.54
CA ILE A 137 -7.86 25.29 -4.11
C ILE A 137 -6.98 26.54 -4.25
N PRO A 138 -6.52 27.17 -3.13
CA PRO A 138 -5.76 28.42 -3.19
C PRO A 138 -4.26 28.20 -3.49
N PHE A 139 -3.86 26.99 -3.87
CA PHE A 139 -2.46 26.65 -4.14
C PHE A 139 -2.08 26.91 -5.58
N TYR A 140 -0.93 27.56 -5.78
CA TYR A 140 -0.39 27.78 -7.11
C TYR A 140 -0.02 26.45 -7.79
N PRO A 141 -0.23 26.32 -9.11
CA PRO A 141 0.21 25.16 -9.87
C PRO A 141 1.73 24.95 -9.76
N VAL A 142 2.16 23.69 -9.69
CA VAL A 142 3.59 23.35 -9.72
C VAL A 142 4.09 23.45 -11.16
N ARG A 143 5.17 24.21 -11.39
CA ARG A 143 5.77 24.33 -12.73
C ARG A 143 6.57 23.08 -13.07
N MET A 144 6.45 22.58 -14.30
CA MET A 144 7.29 21.48 -14.78
C MET A 144 8.68 21.95 -15.23
N TYR A 145 8.84 23.23 -15.55
CA TYR A 145 10.12 23.84 -15.93
C TYR A 145 10.43 25.08 -15.09
N ASN A 146 11.70 25.30 -14.81
CA ASN A 146 12.25 26.48 -14.14
C ASN A 146 12.26 27.69 -15.10
N GLU A 147 12.57 28.88 -14.58
CA GLU A 147 12.61 30.11 -15.39
C GLU A 147 13.68 30.09 -16.49
N ASP A 148 14.76 29.32 -16.30
CA ASP A 148 15.82 29.11 -17.29
C ASP A 148 15.48 28.03 -18.34
N GLY A 149 14.28 27.45 -18.28
CA GLY A 149 13.82 26.38 -19.16
C GLY A 149 14.30 24.97 -18.78
N SER A 150 15.11 24.82 -17.72
CA SER A 150 15.49 23.51 -17.21
C SER A 150 14.30 22.79 -16.55
N GLU A 151 14.32 21.46 -16.54
CA GLU A 151 13.29 20.66 -15.87
C GLU A 151 13.27 20.92 -14.35
N ASN A 152 12.08 21.15 -13.79
CA ASN A 152 11.88 21.20 -12.35
C ASN A 152 11.90 19.79 -11.77
N ARG A 153 13.09 19.28 -11.48
CA ARG A 153 13.31 17.97 -10.83
C ARG A 153 13.41 18.05 -9.30
N SER A 154 13.36 19.25 -8.71
CA SER A 154 13.43 19.41 -7.26
C SER A 154 12.08 19.21 -6.58
N ASN A 155 10.95 19.40 -7.27
CA ASN A 155 9.63 19.08 -6.70
C ASN A 155 9.22 17.62 -7.01
N VAL A 156 8.70 16.92 -5.99
CA VAL A 156 8.34 15.49 -6.09
C VAL A 156 7.32 15.22 -7.20
N VAL A 157 6.31 16.08 -7.35
CA VAL A 157 5.21 15.86 -8.30
C VAL A 157 5.65 16.17 -9.72
N SER A 158 6.41 17.26 -9.93
CA SER A 158 6.98 17.56 -11.25
C SER A 158 8.01 16.51 -11.66
N TYR A 159 8.84 16.02 -10.74
CA TYR A 159 9.77 14.93 -11.01
C TYR A 159 9.03 13.66 -11.45
N ALA A 160 7.97 13.26 -10.74
CA ALA A 160 7.17 12.10 -11.11
C ALA A 160 6.54 12.25 -12.51
N ALA A 161 5.96 13.42 -12.80
CA ALA A 161 5.35 13.70 -14.10
C ALA A 161 6.37 13.73 -15.25
N LEU A 162 7.54 14.35 -15.06
CA LEU A 162 8.59 14.45 -16.09
C LEU A 162 9.28 13.12 -16.38
N THR A 163 9.48 12.30 -15.34
CA THR A 163 10.28 11.07 -15.46
C THR A 163 9.45 9.81 -15.62
N HIS A 164 8.12 9.90 -15.48
CA HIS A 164 7.20 8.76 -15.48
C HIS A 164 7.55 7.71 -14.40
N LYS A 165 8.27 8.13 -13.35
CA LYS A 165 8.68 7.25 -12.24
C LYS A 165 7.80 7.48 -11.03
N ARG A 166 7.46 6.37 -10.37
CA ARG A 166 6.84 6.38 -9.05
C ARG A 166 7.90 6.78 -8.02
N ILE A 167 7.55 7.69 -7.14
CA ILE A 167 8.46 8.22 -6.12
C ILE A 167 7.92 7.84 -4.75
N HIS A 168 8.78 7.26 -3.92
CA HIS A 168 8.48 6.95 -2.53
C HIS A 168 9.52 7.64 -1.64
N ILE A 169 9.04 8.47 -0.72
CA ILE A 169 9.84 9.22 0.23
C ILE A 169 9.41 8.78 1.63
N ALA A 170 10.33 8.16 2.37
CA ALA A 170 10.04 7.69 3.72
C ALA A 170 9.96 8.85 4.73
N ASP A 171 10.76 9.90 4.53
CA ASP A 171 10.81 11.07 5.42
C ASP A 171 11.24 12.34 4.66
N ALA A 172 10.32 13.28 4.47
CA ALA A 172 10.54 14.55 3.78
C ALA A 172 11.45 15.53 4.55
N TYR A 173 11.69 15.30 5.84
CA TYR A 173 12.59 16.12 6.64
C TYR A 173 14.04 15.62 6.56
N ALA A 174 14.24 14.36 6.15
CA ALA A 174 15.56 13.75 5.96
C ALA A 174 15.92 13.46 4.49
N ALA A 175 14.96 13.56 3.57
CA ALA A 175 15.18 13.25 2.16
C ALA A 175 16.12 14.25 1.47
N GLU A 176 17.06 13.72 0.69
CA GLU A 176 17.94 14.48 -0.19
C GLU A 176 17.39 14.50 -1.62
N GLY A 177 17.76 15.53 -2.39
CA GLY A 177 17.44 15.63 -3.82
C GLY A 177 16.06 16.22 -4.16
N PHE A 178 15.21 16.50 -3.16
CA PHE A 178 13.93 17.18 -3.35
C PHE A 178 13.80 18.40 -2.44
N ASP A 179 13.13 19.43 -2.93
CA ASP A 179 12.79 20.62 -2.17
C ASP A 179 11.43 20.45 -1.48
N PHE A 180 11.49 20.27 -0.16
CA PHE A 180 10.31 20.20 0.72
C PHE A 180 10.01 21.51 1.45
N SER A 181 10.64 22.63 1.08
CA SER A 181 10.41 23.93 1.74
C SER A 181 8.94 24.34 1.75
N GLY A 182 8.23 24.15 0.63
CA GLY A 182 6.79 24.42 0.52
C GLY A 182 5.94 23.53 1.45
N THR A 183 6.25 22.24 1.50
CA THR A 183 5.62 21.27 2.42
C THR A 183 5.86 21.67 3.87
N LYS A 184 7.11 21.96 4.24
CA LYS A 184 7.47 22.36 5.61
C LYS A 184 6.77 23.65 6.03
N SER A 185 6.65 24.63 5.14
CA SER A 185 5.90 25.86 5.40
C SER A 185 4.39 25.61 5.58
N PHE A 186 3.81 24.69 4.81
CA PHE A 186 2.42 24.28 4.98
C PHE A 186 2.20 23.60 6.33
N ASP A 187 3.07 22.66 6.69
CA ASP A 187 3.06 21.93 7.95
C ASP A 187 3.17 22.87 9.16
N GLU A 188 4.09 23.84 9.10
CA GLU A 188 4.25 24.87 10.14
C GLU A 188 2.98 25.72 10.33
N LYS A 189 2.32 26.12 9.24
CA LYS A 189 1.11 26.96 9.27
C LYS A 189 -0.14 26.22 9.74
N THR A 190 -0.21 24.92 9.46
CA THR A 190 -1.39 24.09 9.74
C THR A 190 -1.22 23.22 10.99
N HIS A 191 -0.04 23.24 11.61
CA HIS A 191 0.36 22.32 12.68
C HIS A 191 0.24 20.85 12.27
N TYR A 192 0.49 20.57 11.00
CA TYR A 192 0.51 19.23 10.42
C TYR A 192 1.96 18.73 10.28
N HIS A 193 2.14 17.44 10.01
CA HIS A 193 3.47 16.86 9.76
C HIS A 193 3.42 15.84 8.62
N SER A 194 3.74 16.34 7.43
CA SER A 194 3.82 15.56 6.20
C SER A 194 5.13 14.78 6.16
N LYS A 195 5.14 13.59 6.78
CA LYS A 195 6.34 12.78 6.91
C LYS A 195 6.73 12.05 5.64
N SER A 196 5.86 11.17 5.14
CA SER A 196 6.15 10.29 4.01
C SER A 196 5.28 10.61 2.80
N PHE A 197 5.84 10.44 1.60
CA PHE A 197 5.14 10.73 0.33
C PHE A 197 5.21 9.54 -0.62
N PHE A 198 4.12 9.33 -1.34
CA PHE A 198 4.08 8.42 -2.47
C PHE A 198 3.41 9.11 -3.66
N ALA A 199 4.16 9.31 -4.74
CA ALA A 199 3.69 9.98 -5.94
C ALA A 199 3.74 9.00 -7.12
N ILE A 200 2.63 8.90 -7.85
CA ILE A 200 2.51 8.05 -9.04
C ILE A 200 2.07 8.94 -10.20
N PRO A 201 2.80 8.94 -11.33
CA PRO A 201 2.30 9.54 -12.57
C PRO A 201 1.18 8.68 -13.13
N LEU A 202 0.08 9.33 -13.51
CA LEU A 202 -1.04 8.68 -14.21
C LEU A 202 -0.88 8.96 -15.69
N GLU A 203 -0.89 7.90 -16.50
CA GLU A 203 -0.72 8.03 -17.95
C GLU A 203 -2.05 7.78 -18.67
N ASN A 204 -2.26 8.51 -19.75
CA ASN A 204 -3.33 8.25 -20.69
C ASN A 204 -2.99 7.04 -21.59
N LYS A 205 -3.89 6.68 -22.51
CA LYS A 205 -3.70 5.53 -23.42
C LYS A 205 -2.50 5.68 -24.38
N GLU A 206 -2.04 6.90 -24.59
CA GLU A 206 -0.91 7.24 -25.48
C GLU A 206 0.42 7.25 -24.72
N GLY A 207 0.40 6.99 -23.40
CA GLY A 207 1.59 7.04 -22.55
C GLY A 207 1.97 8.45 -22.10
N ASN A 208 1.10 9.45 -22.29
CA ASN A 208 1.32 10.82 -21.82
C ASN A 208 0.79 10.97 -20.39
N VAL A 209 1.51 11.70 -19.54
CA VAL A 209 1.04 12.13 -18.20
C VAL A 209 0.08 13.31 -18.32
#